data_AF-A0A1F9FHG1-F1
#
_entry.id   AF-A0A1F9FHG1-F1
#
_cell.length_a   1.000
_cell.length_b   1.000
_cell.length_c   1.000
_cell.angle_alpha   90.00
_cell.angle_beta   90.00
_cell.angle_gamma   90.00
#
_symmetry.space_group_name_H-M   'P 1'
#
loop_
_entity.id
_entity.type
_entity.pdbx_description
1 polymer ?
#
loop_
_entity_poly.entity_id
_entity_poly.type
_entity_poly.pdbx_seq_one_letter_code
_entity_poly.pdbx_strand_id
1 'polypeptide(L)' 'MHRTTLVLDQQKLAKVRRLLGTKGIKDTVERALDEVLAAEQRRQAFERLRTLKGLDLDDPDVMAGAWR' A
#
# COMPACT_ATOMS: atom_id res chain seq x y z
N MET A 1 11.16 11.57 -13.57
CA MET A 1 12.15 11.05 -12.59
C MET A 1 13.04 12.19 -12.14
N HIS A 2 13.29 12.31 -10.85
CA HIS A 2 14.22 13.28 -10.26
C HIS A 2 15.48 12.53 -9.78
N ARG A 3 16.67 13.12 -9.93
CA ARG A 3 17.94 12.50 -9.53
C ARG A 3 18.47 13.21 -8.29
N THR A 4 18.80 12.43 -7.27
CA THR A 4 19.30 12.94 -5.98
C THR A 4 20.40 12.03 -5.45
N THR A 5 21.34 12.58 -4.69
CA THR A 5 22.36 11.82 -3.96
C THR A 5 21.85 11.48 -2.56
N LEU A 6 21.96 10.22 -2.15
CA LEU A 6 21.51 9.72 -0.86
C LEU A 6 22.65 8.98 -0.15
N VAL A 7 22.74 9.13 1.16
CA VAL A 7 23.58 8.30 2.02
C VAL A 7 22.68 7.25 2.67
N LEU A 8 23.00 5.97 2.47
CA LEU A 8 22.20 4.84 2.95
C LEU A 8 23.05 3.93 3.83
N ASP A 9 22.45 3.46 4.93
CA ASP A 9 23.01 2.37 5.72
C ASP A 9 23.00 1.07 4.90
N GLN A 10 24.19 0.53 4.63
CA GLN A 10 24.38 -0.67 3.82
C GLN A 10 23.76 -1.93 4.42
N GLN A 11 23.77 -2.07 5.75
CA GLN A 11 23.16 -3.21 6.42
C GLN A 11 21.64 -3.15 6.33
N LYS A 12 21.06 -1.96 6.53
CA LYS A 12 19.62 -1.73 6.36
C LYS A 12 19.21 -2.00 4.92
N LEU A 13 19.93 -1.44 3.95
CA LEU A 13 19.69 -1.65 2.52
C LEU A 13 19.76 -3.14 2.14
N ALA A 14 20.74 -3.89 2.64
CA ALA A 14 20.86 -5.32 2.37
C ALA A 14 19.69 -6.14 2.95
N LYS A 15 19.16 -5.77 4.13
CA LYS A 15 17.96 -6.39 4.70
C LYS A 15 16.73 -6.10 3.85
N VAL A 16 16.49 -4.82 3.54
CA VAL A 16 15.34 -4.39 2.75
C VAL A 16 15.38 -5.02 1.35
N ARG A 17 16.54 -5.05 0.70
CA ARG A 17 16.72 -5.67 -0.62
C ARG A 17 16.34 -7.15 -0.62
N ARG A 18 16.69 -7.89 0.44
CA ARG A 18 16.27 -9.30 0.60
C ARG A 18 14.77 -9.43 0.82
N LEU A 19 14.18 -8.58 1.67
CA LEU A 19 12.74 -8.59 1.94
C LEU A 19 11.91 -8.27 0.69
N LEU A 20 12.36 -7.31 -0.11
CA LEU A 20 11.66 -6.87 -1.31
C LEU A 20 12.03 -7.68 -2.57
N GLY A 21 13.02 -8.57 -2.49
CA GLY A 21 13.47 -9.38 -3.63
C GLY A 21 14.11 -8.58 -4.77
N THR A 22 14.63 -7.39 -4.49
CA THR A 22 15.15 -6.44 -5.50
C THR A 22 16.64 -6.68 -5.78
N LYS A 23 17.14 -6.21 -6.93
CA LYS A 23 18.55 -6.44 -7.33
C LYS A 23 19.45 -5.23 -7.10
N GLY A 24 18.93 -4.01 -7.24
CA GLY A 24 19.71 -2.77 -7.17
C GLY A 24 19.16 -1.76 -6.16
N ILE A 25 19.97 -0.73 -5.84
CA ILE A 25 19.58 0.32 -4.88
C ILE A 25 18.35 1.08 -5.39
N LYS A 26 18.38 1.53 -6.65
CA LYS A 26 17.25 2.23 -7.28
C LYS A 26 15.96 1.41 -7.16
N ASP A 27 16.00 0.16 -7.62
CA ASP A 27 14.87 -0.77 -7.58
C ASP A 27 14.36 -0.99 -6.16
N THR A 28 15.28 -1.11 -5.19
CA THR A 28 14.93 -1.24 -3.76
C THR A 28 14.24 0.02 -3.22
N VAL A 29 14.70 1.22 -3.60
CA VAL A 29 14.11 2.48 -3.16
C VAL A 29 12.73 2.67 -3.77
N GLU A 30 12.58 2.48 -5.08
CA GLU A 30 11.28 2.56 -5.76
C GLU A 30 10.28 1.58 -5.15
N ARG A 31 10.66 0.31 -5.00
CA ARG A 31 9.80 -0.72 -4.41
C ARG A 31 9.45 -0.42 -2.96
N ALA A 32 10.37 0.17 -2.18
CA ALA A 32 10.09 0.57 -0.81
C ALA A 32 9.06 1.71 -0.73
N LEU A 33 9.09 2.65 -1.67
CA LEU A 33 8.07 3.70 -1.76
C LEU A 33 6.71 3.12 -2.13
N ASP A 34 6.68 2.19 -3.09
CA ASP A 34 5.46 1.47 -3.48
C ASP A 34 4.84 0.72 -2.29
N GLU A 35 5.65 0.08 -1.44
CA GLU A 35 5.14 -0.63 -0.25
C GLU A 35 4.49 0.31 0.78
N VAL A 36 4.99 1.55 0.92
CA VAL A 36 4.36 2.55 1.80
C VAL A 36 2.99 2.95 1.25
N LEU A 37 2.89 3.18 -0.07
CA LEU A 37 1.62 3.48 -0.72
C LEU A 37 0.64 2.32 -0.60
N ALA A 38 1.11 1.09 -0.82
CA ALA A 38 0.30 -0.11 -0.68
C ALA A 38 -0.18 -0.33 0.76
N ALA A 39 0.66 -0.01 1.76
CA ALA A 39 0.26 -0.08 3.17
C ALA A 39 -0.88 0.89 3.50
N GLU A 40 -0.80 2.12 2.99
CA GLU A 40 -1.87 3.11 3.16
C GLU A 40 -3.17 2.69 2.45
N GLN A 41 -3.07 2.16 1.23
CA GLN A 41 -4.24 1.63 0.52
C GLN A 41 -4.91 0.47 1.27
N ARG A 42 -4.12 -0.46 1.82
CA ARG A 42 -4.63 -1.54 2.68
C ARG A 42 -5.34 -0.98 3.91
N ARG A 43 -4.77 0.04 4.56
CA ARG A 43 -5.39 0.72 5.71
C ARG A 43 -6.72 1.35 5.34
N GLN A 44 -6.79 2.09 4.24
CA GLN A 44 -8.03 2.71 3.76
C GLN A 44 -9.09 1.69 3.35
N ALA A 45 -8.68 0.59 2.71
CA ALA A 45 -9.59 -0.50 2.37
C ALA A 45 -10.18 -1.13 3.64
N PHE A 46 -9.35 -1.38 4.65
CA PHE A 46 -9.82 -1.88 5.94
C PHE A 46 -10.81 -0.92 6.61
N GLU A 47 -10.51 0.38 6.66
CA GLU A 47 -11.43 1.36 7.25
C GLU A 47 -12.77 1.45 6.50
N ARG A 48 -12.76 1.37 5.17
CA ARG A 48 -13.99 1.30 4.37
C ARG A 48 -14.80 0.05 4.68
N LEU A 49 -14.17 -1.11 4.75
CA LEU A 49 -14.87 -2.35 5.12
C LEU A 49 -15.40 -2.32 6.55
N ARG A 50 -14.64 -1.75 7.49
CA ARG A 50 -15.02 -1.65 8.90
C ARG A 50 -16.20 -0.70 9.13
N THR A 51 -16.25 0.40 8.37
CA THR A 51 -17.29 1.43 8.50
C THR A 51 -18.43 1.25 7.52
N LEU A 52 -18.26 0.41 6.50
CA LEU A 52 -19.08 0.29 5.29
C LEU A 52 -19.18 1.58 4.46
N LYS A 53 -18.63 2.69 4.95
CA LYS A 53 -18.77 4.04 4.38
C LYS A 53 -18.36 4.08 2.91
N GLY A 54 -19.30 4.51 2.08
CA GLY A 54 -19.11 4.66 0.64
C GLY A 54 -19.09 3.33 -0.13
N LEU A 55 -19.56 2.25 0.49
CA LEU A 55 -19.92 1.00 -0.19
C LEU A 55 -21.45 0.91 -0.26
N ASP A 56 -21.96 0.20 -1.26
CA ASP A 56 -23.40 -0.09 -1.38
C ASP A 56 -23.96 -0.83 -0.14
N LEU A 57 -23.09 -1.48 0.64
CA LEU A 57 -23.43 -2.13 1.91
C LEU A 57 -23.86 -1.13 3.01
N ASP A 58 -23.57 0.16 2.85
CA ASP A 58 -23.99 1.26 3.73
C ASP A 58 -25.23 1.99 3.18
N ASP A 59 -25.79 1.52 2.05
CA ASP A 59 -27.01 2.06 1.44
C ASP A 59 -28.22 1.15 1.77
N PRO A 60 -29.17 1.64 2.61
CA PRO A 60 -30.34 0.86 3.00
C PRO A 60 -31.25 0.48 1.83
N ASP A 61 -31.37 1.33 0.81
CA ASP A 61 -32.26 1.11 -0.32
C ASP A 61 -31.69 0.03 -1.27
N VAL A 62 -30.36 0.03 -1.47
CA VAL A 62 -29.67 -1.03 -2.22
C VAL A 62 -29.77 -2.37 -1.48
N MET A 63 -29.56 -2.38 -0.17
CA MET A 63 -29.67 -3.60 0.65
C MET A 63 -31.09 -4.16 0.71
N ALA A 64 -32.13 -3.32 0.69
CA ALA A 64 -33.52 -3.77 0.62
C ALA A 64 -33.88 -4.44 -0.73
N GLY A 65 -33.11 -4.18 -1.78
CA GLY A 65 -33.26 -4.81 -3.10
C GLY A 65 -32.52 -6.15 -3.24
N ALA A 66 -31.48 -6.39 -2.45
CA ALA A 66 -30.56 -7.51 -2.63
C ALA A 66 -31.10 -8.89 -2.20
N TRP A 67 -32.18 -8.93 -1.41
CA TRP A 67 -32.73 -10.16 -0.81
C TRP A 67 -34.13 -10.55 -1.32
N ARG A 68 -34.59 -9.95 -2.43
CA ARG A 68 -35.80 -10.34 -3.15
C ARG A 68 -35.48 -11.31 -4.27
#